data_AF-A0A951YYI4-F1
#
_entry.id   AF-A0A951YYI4-F1
#
_cell.length_a   1.000
_cell.length_b   1.000
_cell.length_c   1.000
_cell.angle_alpha   90.00
_cell.angle_beta   90.00
_cell.angle_gamma   90.00
#
_symmetry.space_group_name_H-M   'P 1'
#
loop_
_entity.id
_entity.type
_entity.pdbx_description
1 polymer ?
#
loop_
_entity_poly.entity_id
_entity_poly.type
_entity_poly.pdbx_seq_one_letter_code
_entity_poly.pdbx_strand_id
1 'polypeptide(L)'
;MTLYKNWCTGTERKSKKKTLRTYSENKGGRAKVLPQLGETVKAHYDHADRIADDVARLGYKAAAEILRALLPQSPRARSGDLGEILASELVEEKMGFRVPVRRMRFKDGREVAMRGDDFIGVGYDDEDKLWLLKGESKSRATLGKMTIAEAREALNRHDGRCTPNSLAFVAFSAATSTPC
;
A
#
# COMPACT_ATOMS: atom_id res chain seq x y z
N MET A 1 6.84 8.93 5.35
CA MET A 1 6.22 10.12 4.70
C MET A 1 5.09 10.65 5.59
N THR A 2 4.66 11.91 5.45
CA THR A 2 3.58 12.52 6.28
C THR A 2 2.37 12.95 5.45
N LEU A 3 1.69 12.01 4.80
CA LEU A 3 0.49 12.27 4.00
C LEU A 3 -0.71 12.58 4.92
N TYR A 4 -0.97 11.70 5.88
CA TYR A 4 -2.18 11.75 6.71
C TYR A 4 -2.16 12.90 7.71
N LYS A 5 -0.98 13.24 8.27
CA LYS A 5 -0.81 14.38 9.17
C LYS A 5 -1.27 15.70 8.52
N ASN A 6 -1.04 15.86 7.21
CA ASN A 6 -1.34 17.08 6.48
C ASN A 6 -2.74 17.05 5.82
N TRP A 7 -3.31 15.85 5.64
CA TRP A 7 -4.57 15.66 4.93
C TRP A 7 -5.77 15.45 5.85
N CYS A 8 -5.62 14.64 6.91
CA CYS A 8 -6.76 14.09 7.65
C CYS A 8 -6.66 14.34 9.15
N THR A 9 -7.82 14.39 9.81
CA THR A 9 -7.93 14.26 11.26
C THR A 9 -8.31 12.83 11.61
N GLY A 10 -7.55 12.22 12.52
CA GLY A 10 -7.75 10.84 12.97
C GLY A 10 -8.50 10.76 14.30
N THR A 11 -9.35 9.74 14.46
CA THR A 11 -9.83 9.31 15.79
C THR A 11 -9.48 7.86 16.01
N GLU A 12 -9.30 7.47 17.28
CA GLU A 12 -8.99 6.11 17.68
C GLU A 12 -9.94 5.66 18.78
N ARG A 13 -10.50 4.46 18.63
CA ARG A 13 -11.31 3.80 19.66
C ARG A 13 -10.71 2.43 19.94
N LYS A 14 -10.19 2.24 21.15
CA LYS A 14 -9.67 0.95 21.61
C LYS A 14 -10.73 0.16 22.36
N SER A 15 -10.74 -1.14 22.12
CA SER A 15 -11.41 -2.17 22.91
C SER A 15 -10.37 -3.20 23.36
N LYS A 16 -10.74 -4.17 24.22
CA LYS A 16 -9.79 -5.17 24.74
C LYS A 16 -8.98 -5.93 23.68
N LYS A 17 -9.55 -6.17 22.49
CA LYS A 17 -8.91 -6.98 21.43
C LYS A 17 -8.78 -6.27 20.08
N LYS A 18 -9.33 -5.06 19.94
CA LYS A 18 -9.47 -4.38 18.64
C LYS A 18 -9.30 -2.89 18.79
N THR A 19 -8.67 -2.28 17.78
CA THR A 19 -8.57 -0.83 17.65
C THR A 19 -9.24 -0.40 16.36
N LEU A 20 -10.21 0.50 16.44
CA LEU A 20 -10.82 1.16 15.29
C LEU A 20 -10.17 2.53 15.12
N ARG A 21 -9.68 2.82 13.92
CA ARG A 21 -9.17 4.13 13.54
C ARG A 21 -10.01 4.70 12.40
N THR A 22 -10.35 5.97 12.48
CA THR A 22 -11.07 6.68 11.42
C THR A 22 -10.28 7.91 11.02
N TYR A 23 -10.14 8.16 9.72
CA TYR A 23 -9.48 9.35 9.21
C TYR A 23 -10.45 10.10 8.31
N SER A 24 -10.69 11.37 8.61
CA SER A 24 -11.56 12.25 7.83
C SER A 24 -10.74 13.38 7.23
N GLU A 25 -10.96 13.66 5.95
CA GLU A 25 -10.27 14.75 5.25
C GLU A 25 -10.56 16.11 5.92
N ASN A 26 -9.50 16.89 6.13
CA ASN A 26 -9.58 18.26 6.60
C ASN A 26 -10.07 19.17 5.46
N LYS A 27 -10.78 20.26 5.78
CA LYS A 27 -11.15 21.27 4.77
C LYS A 27 -9.89 21.79 4.05
N GLY A 28 -9.83 21.61 2.73
CA GLY A 28 -8.68 21.98 1.89
C GLY A 28 -7.45 21.06 2.04
N GLY A 29 -7.53 19.97 2.80
CA GLY A 29 -6.43 19.03 3.03
C GLY A 29 -5.95 18.35 1.76
N ARG A 30 -6.87 17.93 0.88
CA ARG A 30 -6.51 17.26 -0.39
C ARG A 30 -5.64 18.12 -1.28
N ALA A 31 -5.96 19.42 -1.42
CA ALA A 31 -5.16 20.33 -2.24
C ALA A 31 -3.71 20.43 -1.73
N LYS A 32 -3.51 20.37 -0.41
CA LYS A 32 -2.18 20.44 0.21
C LYS A 32 -1.33 19.20 -0.06
N VAL A 33 -1.96 18.02 -0.16
CA VAL A 33 -1.23 16.75 -0.33
C VAL A 33 -1.22 16.23 -1.76
N LEU A 34 -1.96 16.83 -2.69
CA LEU A 34 -2.12 16.30 -4.05
C LEU A 34 -0.79 16.07 -4.79
N PRO A 35 0.21 17.00 -4.75
CA PRO A 35 1.49 16.75 -5.39
C PRO A 35 2.23 15.57 -4.76
N GLN A 36 2.25 15.51 -3.42
CA GLN A 36 2.89 14.42 -2.68
C GLN A 36 2.20 13.08 -2.90
N LEU A 37 0.86 13.06 -2.97
CA LEU A 37 0.09 11.87 -3.29
C LEU A 37 0.44 11.36 -4.68
N GLY A 38 0.61 12.26 -5.66
CA GLY A 38 1.06 11.90 -7.01
C GLY A 38 2.40 11.18 -7.02
N GLU A 39 3.40 11.71 -6.30
CA GLU A 39 4.71 11.06 -6.15
C GLU A 39 4.60 9.72 -5.40
N THR A 40 3.76 9.66 -4.37
CA THR A 40 3.48 8.43 -3.63
C THR A 40 2.93 7.35 -4.56
N VAL A 41 1.93 7.69 -5.37
CA VAL A 41 1.34 6.75 -6.33
C VAL A 41 2.42 6.23 -7.29
N LYS A 42 3.24 7.11 -7.89
CA LYS A 42 4.33 6.69 -8.78
C LYS A 42 5.30 5.72 -8.10
N ALA A 43 5.72 6.06 -6.87
CA ALA A 43 6.64 5.24 -6.09
C ALA A 43 6.06 3.88 -5.66
N HIS A 44 4.75 3.67 -5.77
CA HIS A 44 4.11 2.36 -5.57
C HIS A 44 4.07 1.51 -6.83
N TYR A 45 4.08 2.11 -8.02
CA TYR A 45 4.13 1.38 -9.30
C TYR A 45 5.55 1.08 -9.76
N ASP A 46 6.53 1.92 -9.43
CA ASP A 46 7.92 1.66 -9.78
C ASP A 46 8.90 2.39 -8.84
N HIS A 47 10.18 2.09 -8.99
CA HIS A 47 11.28 2.82 -8.37
C HIS A 47 11.56 4.11 -9.14
N ALA A 48 11.76 5.21 -8.41
CA ALA A 48 12.07 6.50 -9.02
C ALA A 48 13.30 6.43 -9.94
N ASP A 49 14.32 5.66 -9.54
CA ASP A 49 15.55 5.47 -10.30
C ASP A 49 15.28 4.75 -11.63
N ARG A 50 14.43 3.72 -11.63
CA ARG A 50 14.02 3.03 -12.87
C ARG A 50 13.23 3.94 -13.80
N ILE A 51 12.32 4.74 -13.25
CA ILE A 51 11.58 5.75 -14.04
C ILE A 51 12.57 6.76 -14.65
N ALA A 52 13.57 7.20 -13.89
CA ALA A 52 14.59 8.12 -14.37
C ALA A 52 15.46 7.48 -15.47
N ASP A 53 15.88 6.23 -15.28
CA ASP A 53 16.65 5.47 -16.26
C ASP A 53 15.87 5.27 -17.58
N ASP A 54 14.59 4.92 -17.50
CA ASP A 54 13.73 4.79 -18.68
C ASP A 54 13.55 6.13 -19.39
N VAL A 55 13.38 7.22 -18.65
CA VAL A 55 13.32 8.57 -19.25
C VAL A 55 14.64 8.93 -19.92
N ALA A 56 15.79 8.64 -19.30
CA ALA A 56 17.10 8.92 -19.87
C ALA A 56 17.37 8.10 -21.13
N ARG A 57 16.93 6.83 -21.16
CA ARG A 57 17.18 5.88 -22.24
C ARG A 57 16.20 6.00 -23.41
N LEU A 58 14.92 6.23 -23.13
CA LEU A 58 13.83 6.16 -24.11
C LEU A 58 13.16 7.52 -24.37
N GLY A 59 13.46 8.52 -23.56
CA GLY A 59 12.75 9.79 -23.55
C GLY A 59 11.37 9.68 -22.89
N TYR A 60 10.78 10.85 -22.60
CA TYR A 60 9.52 10.96 -21.84
C TYR A 60 8.35 10.18 -22.45
N LYS A 61 8.21 10.20 -23.78
CA LYS A 61 7.04 9.60 -24.44
C LYS A 61 7.01 8.08 -24.25
N ALA A 62 8.10 7.40 -24.57
CA ALA A 62 8.19 5.96 -24.47
C ALA A 62 8.22 5.47 -23.01
N ALA A 63 8.93 6.17 -22.11
CA ALA A 63 8.87 5.88 -20.67
C ALA A 63 7.45 6.01 -20.11
N ALA A 64 6.69 7.04 -20.55
CA ALA A 64 5.30 7.20 -20.17
C ALA A 64 4.39 6.09 -20.72
N GLU A 65 4.67 5.55 -21.91
CA GLU A 65 3.93 4.42 -22.48
C GLU A 65 4.13 3.13 -21.65
N ILE A 66 5.37 2.85 -21.22
CA ILE A 66 5.69 1.74 -20.31
C ILE A 66 4.92 1.88 -19.00
N LEU A 67 5.00 3.04 -18.36
CA LEU A 67 4.30 3.27 -17.09
C LEU A 67 2.77 3.17 -17.26
N ARG A 68 2.21 3.71 -18.36
CA ARG A 68 0.78 3.61 -18.68
C ARG A 68 0.32 2.18 -18.86
N ALA A 69 1.18 1.29 -19.38
CA ALA A 69 0.85 -0.13 -19.54
C ALA A 69 0.58 -0.79 -18.16
N LEU A 70 1.31 -0.39 -17.13
CA LEU A 70 1.16 -0.89 -15.76
C LEU A 70 -0.06 -0.30 -15.03
N LEU A 71 -0.38 0.98 -15.28
CA LEU A 71 -1.44 1.70 -14.56
C LEU A 71 -2.85 1.16 -14.86
N PRO A 72 -3.74 1.10 -13.85
CA PRO A 72 -5.13 0.69 -14.03
C PRO A 72 -5.94 1.68 -14.87
N GLN A 73 -6.79 1.17 -15.78
CA GLN A 73 -7.61 2.01 -16.65
C GLN A 73 -9.06 2.15 -16.19
N SER A 74 -9.61 1.12 -15.55
CA SER A 74 -10.99 1.18 -15.06
C SER A 74 -11.08 1.97 -13.75
N PRO A 75 -12.19 2.71 -13.51
CA PRO A 75 -12.42 3.39 -12.24
C PRO A 75 -12.35 2.43 -11.03
N ARG A 76 -12.85 1.19 -11.22
CA ARG A 76 -12.84 0.15 -10.18
C ARG A 76 -11.41 -0.27 -9.81
N ALA A 77 -10.56 -0.53 -10.81
CA ALA A 77 -9.16 -0.90 -10.57
C ALA A 77 -8.38 0.27 -9.94
N ARG A 78 -8.55 1.49 -10.45
CA ARG A 78 -7.96 2.71 -9.87
C ARG A 78 -8.34 2.90 -8.40
N SER A 79 -9.61 2.67 -8.07
CA SER A 79 -10.12 2.77 -6.69
C SER A 79 -9.52 1.68 -5.78
N GLY A 80 -9.31 0.47 -6.30
CA GLY A 80 -8.67 -0.63 -5.59
C GLY A 80 -7.22 -0.32 -5.27
N ASP A 81 -6.43 -0.03 -6.31
CA ASP A 81 -4.99 0.25 -6.19
C ASP A 81 -4.76 1.48 -5.29
N LEU A 82 -5.55 2.54 -5.44
CA LEU A 82 -5.46 3.70 -4.54
C LEU A 82 -5.80 3.33 -3.08
N GLY A 83 -6.78 2.44 -2.85
CA GLY A 83 -7.13 1.98 -1.51
C GLY A 83 -5.97 1.26 -0.81
N GLU A 84 -5.23 0.43 -1.56
CA GLU A 84 -4.06 -0.28 -1.07
C GLU A 84 -2.87 0.65 -0.79
N ILE A 85 -2.59 1.59 -1.71
CA ILE A 85 -1.55 2.62 -1.54
C ILE A 85 -1.81 3.38 -0.24
N LEU A 86 -3.03 3.89 -0.08
CA LEU A 86 -3.43 4.65 1.09
C LEU A 86 -3.33 3.80 2.38
N ALA A 87 -3.81 2.56 2.36
CA ALA A 87 -3.70 1.68 3.52
C ALA A 87 -2.26 1.40 3.94
N SER A 88 -1.37 1.17 2.97
CA SER A 88 0.06 0.93 3.21
C SER A 88 0.74 2.17 3.81
N GLU A 89 0.54 3.34 3.21
CA GLU A 89 1.10 4.61 3.71
C GLU A 89 0.57 4.97 5.11
N LEU A 90 -0.70 4.66 5.39
CA LEU A 90 -1.28 4.90 6.70
C LEU A 90 -0.59 4.06 7.78
N VAL A 91 -0.33 2.79 7.48
CA VAL A 91 0.33 1.86 8.39
C VAL A 91 1.76 2.31 8.67
N GLU A 92 2.48 2.76 7.64
CA GLU A 92 3.83 3.30 7.82
C GLU A 92 3.87 4.60 8.61
N GLU A 93 2.92 5.51 8.39
CA GLU A 93 2.92 6.82 9.04
C GLU A 93 2.38 6.77 10.47
N LYS A 94 1.36 5.94 10.75
CA LYS A 94 0.58 6.02 12.00
C LYS A 94 0.72 4.82 12.91
N MET A 95 1.22 3.69 12.42
CA MET A 95 1.18 2.43 13.16
C MET A 95 2.57 1.86 13.49
N GLY A 96 3.65 2.52 13.08
CA GLY A 96 5.03 2.12 13.43
C GLY A 96 5.56 0.92 12.63
N PHE A 97 4.86 0.51 11.58
CA PHE A 97 5.32 -0.55 10.69
C PHE A 97 6.08 0.05 9.49
N ARG A 98 6.83 -0.79 8.78
CA ARG A 98 7.38 -0.54 7.45
C ARG A 98 6.75 -1.52 6.48
N VAL A 99 6.43 -1.10 5.28
CA VAL A 99 5.91 -1.95 4.22
C VAL A 99 7.03 -2.13 3.18
N PRO A 100 7.90 -3.14 3.35
CA PRO A 100 9.11 -3.28 2.53
C PRO A 100 8.78 -3.63 1.07
N VAL A 101 7.63 -4.27 0.85
CA VAL A 101 7.19 -4.73 -0.46
C VAL A 101 5.95 -3.99 -0.87
N ARG A 102 6.06 -3.25 -1.97
CA ARG A 102 4.92 -2.63 -2.66
C ARG A 102 4.57 -3.49 -3.87
N ARG A 103 3.55 -4.35 -3.73
CA ARG A 103 3.25 -5.40 -4.72
C ARG A 103 2.93 -4.87 -6.13
N MET A 104 2.43 -3.64 -6.23
CA MET A 104 2.20 -2.97 -7.52
C MET A 104 3.46 -2.84 -8.39
N ARG A 105 4.66 -2.80 -7.79
CA ARG A 105 5.94 -2.79 -8.53
C ARG A 105 6.27 -4.10 -9.24
N PHE A 106 5.57 -5.17 -8.89
CA PHE A 106 5.81 -6.53 -9.37
C PHE A 106 4.62 -7.06 -10.17
N LYS A 107 3.82 -6.14 -10.69
CA LYS A 107 2.65 -6.47 -11.50
C LYS A 107 3.11 -6.79 -12.92
N ASP A 108 3.14 -8.08 -13.27
CA ASP A 108 3.55 -8.58 -14.60
C ASP A 108 2.63 -8.13 -15.76
N GLY A 109 1.48 -7.53 -15.43
CA GLY A 109 0.57 -6.93 -16.38
C GLY A 109 -0.68 -6.39 -15.70
N ARG A 110 -1.31 -5.38 -16.29
CA ARG A 110 -2.48 -4.69 -15.74
C ARG A 110 -3.60 -5.62 -15.25
N GLU A 111 -3.83 -6.71 -15.98
CA GLU A 111 -4.92 -7.67 -15.78
C GLU A 111 -4.52 -8.90 -14.95
N VAL A 112 -3.25 -9.02 -14.53
CA VAL A 112 -2.80 -10.15 -13.73
C VAL A 112 -3.19 -9.94 -12.27
N ALA A 113 -3.85 -10.93 -11.68
CA ALA A 113 -4.21 -10.91 -10.27
C ALA A 113 -2.95 -10.95 -9.40
N MET A 114 -2.79 -9.96 -8.53
CA MET A 114 -1.71 -9.96 -7.54
C MET A 114 -1.97 -11.06 -6.51
N ARG A 115 -1.00 -11.96 -6.34
CA ARG A 115 -1.09 -13.07 -5.39
C ARG A 115 -0.57 -12.65 -4.00
N GLY A 116 -1.18 -13.20 -2.96
CA GLY A 116 -0.77 -12.97 -1.58
C GLY A 116 -1.62 -11.92 -0.86
N ASP A 117 -1.10 -11.44 0.26
CA ASP A 117 -1.72 -10.40 1.08
C ASP A 117 -1.64 -9.02 0.38
N ASP A 118 -2.55 -8.10 0.71
CA ASP A 118 -2.54 -6.76 0.10
C ASP A 118 -1.26 -5.99 0.43
N PHE A 119 -0.84 -6.06 1.70
CA PHE A 119 0.46 -5.60 2.13
C PHE A 119 0.85 -6.31 3.43
N ILE A 120 2.16 -6.38 3.68
CA ILE A 120 2.71 -6.84 4.95
C ILE A 120 3.49 -5.69 5.57
N GLY A 121 3.08 -5.28 6.76
CA GLY A 121 3.84 -4.41 7.63
C GLY A 121 4.83 -5.20 8.48
N VAL A 122 6.04 -4.69 8.63
CA VAL A 122 7.11 -5.21 9.47
C VAL A 122 7.45 -4.16 10.52
N GLY A 123 7.42 -4.54 11.80
CA GLY A 123 7.76 -3.66 12.91
C GLY A 123 8.54 -4.41 13.97
N TYR A 124 9.13 -3.67 14.90
CA TYR A 124 9.80 -4.22 16.08
C TYR A 124 9.17 -3.59 17.32
N ASP A 125 9.05 -4.36 18.40
CA ASP A 125 8.71 -3.79 19.70
C ASP A 125 9.95 -3.30 20.44
N ASP A 126 9.76 -2.80 21.67
CA ASP A 126 10.83 -2.25 22.51
C ASP A 126 11.87 -3.33 22.94
N GLU A 127 11.59 -4.61 22.71
CA GLU A 127 12.46 -5.76 23.01
C GLU A 127 13.12 -6.32 21.74
N ASP A 128 13.13 -5.55 20.63
CA ASP A 128 13.64 -5.95 19.31
C ASP A 128 12.96 -7.22 18.74
N LYS A 129 11.77 -7.56 19.21
CA LYS A 129 11.02 -8.69 18.67
C LYS A 129 10.31 -8.28 17.39
N LEU A 130 10.39 -9.13 16.38
CA LEU A 130 9.72 -8.93 15.10
C LEU A 130 8.20 -9.08 15.22
N TRP A 131 7.46 -8.08 14.73
CA TRP A 131 6.00 -8.08 14.55
C TRP A 131 5.64 -7.94 13.08
N LEU A 132 4.68 -8.75 12.65
CA LEU A 132 4.12 -8.70 11.30
C LEU A 132 2.66 -8.24 11.35
N LEU A 133 2.32 -7.31 10.45
CA LEU A 133 0.97 -6.83 10.23
C LEU A 133 0.51 -7.30 8.85
N LYS A 134 -0.49 -8.18 8.82
CA LYS A 134 -1.20 -8.55 7.60
C LYS A 134 -2.30 -7.52 7.31
N GLY A 135 -2.24 -6.92 6.13
CA GLY A 135 -3.19 -5.93 5.66
C GLY A 135 -4.17 -6.47 4.62
N GLU A 136 -5.42 -6.02 4.69
CA GLU A 136 -6.41 -6.14 3.62
C GLU A 136 -7.06 -4.78 3.44
N SER A 137 -7.13 -4.33 2.19
CA SER A 137 -7.68 -3.04 1.79
C SER A 137 -8.96 -3.22 0.98
N LYS A 138 -9.99 -2.42 1.28
CA LYS A 138 -11.22 -2.37 0.48
C LYS A 138 -11.61 -0.92 0.24
N SER A 139 -11.84 -0.58 -1.02
CA SER A 139 -12.29 0.74 -1.44
C SER A 139 -13.70 0.66 -2.03
N ARG A 140 -14.64 1.44 -1.47
CA ARG A 140 -16.05 1.52 -1.86
C ARG A 140 -16.59 2.92 -1.58
N ALA A 141 -17.54 3.38 -2.40
CA ALA A 141 -18.26 4.63 -2.16
C ALA A 141 -19.03 4.62 -0.83
N THR A 142 -19.61 3.46 -0.49
CA THR A 142 -20.30 3.23 0.79
C THR A 142 -19.71 2.01 1.48
N LEU A 143 -19.29 2.18 2.73
CA LEU A 143 -18.79 1.08 3.56
C LEU A 143 -19.97 0.28 4.16
N GLY A 144 -20.36 -0.79 3.48
CA GLY A 144 -21.42 -1.69 3.95
C GLY A 144 -20.91 -2.85 4.82
N LYS A 145 -21.85 -3.53 5.50
CA LYS A 145 -21.55 -4.73 6.30
C LYS A 145 -20.87 -5.83 5.48
N MET A 146 -21.30 -6.05 4.24
CA MET A 146 -20.71 -7.06 3.35
C MET A 146 -19.24 -6.78 3.06
N THR A 147 -18.88 -5.52 2.75
CA THR A 147 -17.48 -5.13 2.52
C THR A 147 -16.57 -5.44 3.72
N ILE A 148 -17.08 -5.22 4.94
CA ILE A 148 -16.35 -5.54 6.18
C ILE A 148 -16.23 -7.05 6.37
N ALA A 149 -17.29 -7.81 6.06
CA ALA A 149 -17.27 -9.27 6.14
C ALA A 149 -16.25 -9.86 5.15
N GLU A 150 -16.26 -9.42 3.89
CA GLU A 150 -15.28 -9.81 2.86
C GLU A 150 -13.84 -9.51 3.30
N ALA A 151 -13.60 -8.32 3.85
CA ALA A 151 -12.27 -7.96 4.34
C ALA A 151 -11.82 -8.85 5.51
N ARG A 152 -12.73 -9.20 6.43
CA ARG A 152 -12.44 -10.09 7.56
C ARG A 152 -12.14 -11.51 7.11
N GLU A 153 -12.94 -12.04 6.19
CA GLU A 153 -12.74 -13.36 5.61
C GLU A 153 -11.38 -13.41 4.91
N ALA A 154 -11.06 -12.40 4.11
CA ALA A 154 -9.79 -12.29 3.42
C ALA A 154 -8.59 -12.24 4.38
N LEU A 155 -8.70 -11.47 5.47
CA LEU A 155 -7.68 -11.42 6.53
C LEU A 155 -7.51 -12.78 7.24
N ASN A 156 -8.62 -13.48 7.49
CA ASN A 156 -8.61 -14.76 8.22
C ASN A 156 -8.10 -15.93 7.39
N ARG A 157 -7.91 -15.78 6.07
CA ARG A 157 -7.21 -16.79 5.25
C ARG A 157 -5.85 -17.12 5.88
N HIS A 158 -5.47 -18.40 5.85
CA HIS A 158 -4.28 -18.92 6.55
C HIS A 158 -4.29 -18.64 8.07
N ASP A 159 -5.44 -18.81 8.71
CA ASP A 159 -5.63 -18.64 10.16
C ASP A 159 -5.18 -17.27 10.68
N GLY A 160 -5.39 -16.23 9.86
CA GLY A 160 -4.98 -14.86 10.17
C GLY A 160 -3.48 -14.58 10.00
N ARG A 161 -2.69 -15.58 9.59
CA ARG A 161 -1.25 -15.42 9.35
C ARG A 161 -0.98 -14.85 7.96
N CYS A 162 0.18 -14.23 7.81
CA CYS A 162 0.70 -13.85 6.50
C CYS A 162 0.83 -15.10 5.62
N THR A 163 0.47 -14.97 4.36
CA THR A 163 0.56 -16.08 3.40
C THR A 163 2.04 -16.45 3.17
N PRO A 164 2.39 -17.75 3.03
CA PRO A 164 3.77 -18.16 2.83
C PRO A 164 4.45 -17.48 1.63
N ASN A 165 3.71 -17.28 0.53
CA ASN A 165 4.23 -16.59 -0.65
C ASN A 165 4.55 -15.13 -0.36
N SER A 166 3.69 -14.40 0.35
CA SER A 166 3.98 -13.02 0.72
C SER A 166 5.15 -12.91 1.69
N LEU A 167 5.30 -13.86 2.62
CA LEU A 167 6.47 -13.91 3.52
C LEU A 167 7.77 -14.17 2.76
N ALA A 168 7.78 -15.16 1.86
CA ALA A 168 8.94 -15.46 1.02
C ALA A 168 9.33 -14.23 0.18
N PHE A 169 8.34 -13.50 -0.31
CA PHE A 169 8.56 -12.31 -1.11
C PHE A 169 9.13 -11.13 -0.32
N VAL A 170 8.66 -10.92 0.92
CA VAL A 170 9.25 -9.96 1.85
C VAL A 170 10.68 -10.34 2.20
N ALA A 171 10.95 -11.62 2.49
CA ALA A 171 12.28 -12.10 2.83
C ALA A 171 13.27 -11.93 1.66
N PHE A 172 12.85 -12.28 0.43
CA PHE A 172 13.65 -12.08 -0.77
C PHE A 172 13.99 -10.60 -1.00
N SER A 173 12.97 -9.74 -0.92
CA SER A 173 13.14 -8.28 -1.11
C SER A 173 14.07 -7.65 -0.07
N ALA A 174 14.01 -8.12 1.18
CA ALA A 174 14.92 -7.71 2.26
C ALA A 174 16.37 -8.14 1.98
N ALA A 175 16.58 -9.36 1.49
CA ALA A 175 17.91 -9.85 1.15
C ALA A 175 18.54 -9.09 -0.03
N THR A 176 17.75 -8.66 -1.01
CA THR A 176 18.24 -7.92 -2.19
C THR A 176 18.41 -6.41 -1.96
N SER A 177 17.91 -5.87 -0.84
CA SER A 177 18.01 -4.43 -0.52
C SER A 177 19.21 -4.10 0.39
N THR A 178 20.05 -5.08 0.71
CA THR A 178 21.32 -4.85 1.42
C THR A 178 22.39 -4.49 0.37
N PRO A 179 22.96 -3.27 0.38
CA PRO A 179 24.09 -2.96 -0.48
C PRO A 179 25.31 -3.75 -0.01
N CYS A 180 26.04 -4.36 -0.97
CA CYS A 180 27.46 -4.64 -0.77
C CYS A 180 28.23 -3.32 -0.61
#